data_AF-A0A640S6G9-F1
#
_entry.id   AF-A0A640S6G9-F1
#
_cell.length_a   1.000
_cell.length_b   1.000
_cell.length_c   1.000
_cell.angle_alpha   90.00
_cell.angle_beta   90.00
_cell.angle_gamma   90.00
#
_symmetry.space_group_name_H-M   'P 1'
#
loop_
_entity.id
_entity.type
_entity.pdbx_description
1 polymer ?
#
loop_
_entity_poly.entity_id
_entity_poly.type
_entity_poly.pdbx_seq_one_letter_code
_entity_poly.pdbx_strand_id
1 'polypeptide(L)'
;MHLDHKDTFPERHTYSAADPVRPDGARRALRIGLGGPVGTGKTATVAALCRALRDELSIAVVTNDIYTREDAEFLLREAVLPAERIAAVETGACPHTAIRDDISANLEAVEDLEEAVGPLDLVLVESGGDNLTATFSKGLVDAQIFVIDVAGGDDIPRKGGPGVTTSDLLVINKTDLAPYVGVDLEGMARDAKAQRGELPVAFTALKSENGVRPVTDWVRGRLAEWTAGRA
;
A
#
# COMPACT_ATOMS: atom_id res chain seq x y z
N MET A 1 18.01 30.77 19.86
CA MET A 1 17.84 31.65 18.68
C MET A 1 17.13 30.84 17.62
N HIS A 2 15.80 30.91 17.57
CA HIS A 2 15.05 30.40 16.42
C HIS A 2 15.12 31.47 15.33
N LEU A 3 15.58 31.09 14.14
CA LEU A 3 15.46 31.91 12.95
C LEU A 3 14.11 31.59 12.32
N ASP A 4 13.20 32.56 12.36
CA ASP A 4 11.96 32.56 11.58
C ASP A 4 12.31 32.63 10.10
N HIS A 5 12.19 31.52 9.37
CA HIS A 5 12.22 31.54 7.91
C HIS A 5 10.83 31.92 7.38
N LYS A 6 10.76 33.06 6.67
CA LYS A 6 9.56 33.59 6.00
C LYS A 6 9.34 33.01 4.59
N ASP A 7 9.82 31.80 4.35
CA ASP A 7 9.66 31.15 3.06
C ASP A 7 8.59 30.06 3.19
N THR A 8 7.38 30.39 2.74
CA THR A 8 6.39 29.37 2.40
C THR A 8 6.85 28.72 1.11
N PHE A 9 7.56 27.60 1.22
CA PHE A 9 7.80 26.75 0.07
C PHE A 9 6.45 26.22 -0.41
N PRO A 10 6.04 26.49 -1.67
CA PRO A 10 4.89 25.81 -2.22
C PRO A 10 5.29 24.35 -2.36
N GLU A 11 4.86 23.48 -1.46
CA GLU A 11 5.01 22.04 -1.64
C GLU A 11 4.18 21.60 -2.86
N ARG A 12 4.83 21.61 -4.01
CA ARG A 12 4.47 20.81 -5.18
C ARG A 12 5.70 20.06 -5.64
N HIS A 13 6.21 19.18 -4.79
CA HIS A 13 7.05 18.08 -5.25
C HIS A 13 6.15 16.97 -5.83
N THR A 14 5.41 17.29 -6.88
CA THR A 14 4.77 16.29 -7.74
C THR A 14 5.77 15.88 -8.80
N TYR A 15 6.81 15.14 -8.40
CA TYR A 15 7.36 14.16 -9.33
C TYR A 15 6.31 13.07 -9.40
N SER A 16 5.38 13.23 -10.35
CA SER A 16 4.51 12.16 -10.79
C SER A 16 5.40 10.97 -11.18
N ALA A 17 4.85 9.77 -11.08
CA ALA A 17 5.47 8.59 -11.65
C ALA A 17 6.01 8.87 -13.07
N ALA A 18 6.95 8.04 -13.52
CA ALA A 18 7.22 7.91 -14.95
C ALA A 18 5.89 7.91 -15.71
N ASP A 19 5.88 8.63 -16.84
CA ASP A 19 4.72 8.83 -17.71
C ASP A 19 3.85 7.57 -17.70
N PRO A 20 2.53 7.64 -17.43
CA PRO A 20 1.69 6.45 -17.37
C PRO A 20 1.73 5.64 -18.69
N VAL A 21 2.34 6.17 -19.74
CA VAL A 21 2.56 5.53 -21.02
C VAL A 21 3.89 4.77 -21.06
N ARG A 22 3.82 3.47 -21.39
CA ARG A 22 4.96 2.61 -21.69
C ARG A 22 5.59 2.98 -23.04
N PRO A 23 6.83 2.55 -23.34
CA PRO A 23 7.50 2.87 -24.61
C PRO A 23 6.74 2.46 -25.88
N ASP A 24 5.86 1.45 -25.79
CA ASP A 24 5.00 0.98 -26.88
C ASP A 24 3.71 1.81 -27.06
N GLY A 25 3.51 2.85 -26.26
CA GLY A 25 2.32 3.71 -26.27
C GLY A 25 1.13 3.15 -25.48
N ALA A 26 1.23 1.95 -24.92
CA ALA A 26 0.21 1.41 -24.03
C ALA A 26 0.33 2.03 -22.64
N ARG A 27 -0.77 2.08 -21.90
CA ARG A 27 -0.72 2.56 -20.51
C ARG A 27 -0.22 1.45 -19.59
N ARG A 28 0.67 1.78 -18.65
CA ARG A 28 1.10 0.85 -17.60
C ARG A 28 -0.01 0.57 -16.59
N ALA A 29 0.20 -0.47 -15.77
CA ALA A 29 -0.73 -0.83 -14.72
C ALA A 29 -0.84 0.29 -13.66
N LEU A 30 -1.97 0.34 -12.97
CA LEU A 30 -2.05 1.11 -11.73
C LEU A 30 -1.13 0.47 -10.69
N ARG A 31 -0.24 1.24 -10.06
CA ARG A 31 0.68 0.75 -9.03
C ARG A 31 0.20 1.23 -7.66
N ILE A 32 -0.09 0.29 -6.74
CA ILE A 32 -0.54 0.60 -5.38
C ILE A 32 0.45 0.05 -4.35
N GLY A 33 0.99 0.95 -3.52
CA GLY A 33 1.88 0.59 -2.42
C GLY A 33 1.12 0.19 -1.16
N LEU A 34 1.54 -0.87 -0.48
CA LEU A 34 1.04 -1.27 0.84
C LEU A 34 2.17 -1.13 1.86
N GLY A 35 2.05 -0.11 2.72
CA GLY A 35 3.01 0.18 3.78
C GLY A 35 2.41 0.01 5.18
N GLY A 36 3.26 -0.04 6.19
CA GLY A 36 2.84 -0.10 7.59
C GLY A 36 3.70 -0.99 8.48
N PRO A 37 3.46 -0.96 9.81
CA PRO A 37 4.24 -1.72 10.79
C PRO A 37 4.30 -3.23 10.53
N VAL A 38 5.35 -3.84 11.10
CA VAL A 38 5.52 -5.29 11.10
C VAL A 38 4.29 -5.93 11.77
N GLY A 39 3.74 -6.96 11.14
CA GLY A 39 2.64 -7.74 11.71
C GLY A 39 1.24 -7.10 11.63
N THR A 40 1.06 -5.94 10.99
CA THR A 40 -0.29 -5.32 10.85
C THR A 40 -1.18 -6.02 9.83
N GLY A 41 -0.61 -6.92 9.03
CA GLY A 41 -1.32 -7.75 8.05
C GLY A 41 -1.29 -7.22 6.61
N LYS A 42 -0.18 -6.57 6.21
CA LYS A 42 0.06 -6.12 4.83
C LYS A 42 -0.02 -7.28 3.83
N THR A 43 0.84 -8.30 3.98
CA THR A 43 0.84 -9.52 3.17
C THR A 43 -0.53 -10.22 3.13
N ALA A 44 -1.21 -10.29 4.27
CA ALA A 44 -2.56 -10.85 4.36
C ALA A 44 -3.59 -10.01 3.58
N THR A 45 -3.45 -8.68 3.58
CA THR A 45 -4.28 -7.77 2.79
C THR A 45 -4.00 -7.95 1.30
N VAL A 46 -2.74 -8.06 0.89
CA VAL A 46 -2.34 -8.36 -0.50
C VAL A 46 -2.96 -9.67 -0.96
N ALA A 47 -2.82 -10.74 -0.16
CA ALA A 47 -3.39 -12.05 -0.45
C ALA A 47 -4.92 -11.99 -0.63
N ALA A 48 -5.61 -11.27 0.26
CA ALA A 48 -7.06 -11.11 0.21
C ALA A 48 -7.52 -10.30 -1.01
N LEU A 49 -6.79 -9.23 -1.37
CA LEU A 49 -7.05 -8.45 -2.59
C LEU A 49 -6.87 -9.30 -3.85
N CYS A 50 -5.77 -10.06 -3.94
CA CYS A 50 -5.52 -10.94 -5.08
C CYS A 50 -6.65 -11.96 -5.24
N ARG A 51 -7.07 -12.64 -4.17
CA ARG A 51 -8.19 -13.59 -4.22
C ARG A 51 -9.49 -12.97 -4.68
N ALA A 52 -9.80 -11.77 -4.18
CA ALA A 52 -11.06 -11.11 -4.46
C ALA A 52 -11.13 -10.49 -5.87
N LEU A 53 -9.99 -10.21 -6.50
CA LEU A 53 -9.93 -9.43 -7.74
C LEU A 53 -9.30 -10.17 -8.93
N ARG A 54 -8.58 -11.28 -8.74
CA ARG A 54 -7.86 -11.98 -9.82
C ARG A 54 -8.74 -12.54 -10.94
N ASP A 55 -10.02 -12.78 -10.68
CA ASP A 55 -10.97 -13.26 -11.69
C ASP A 55 -11.52 -12.10 -12.54
N GLU A 56 -11.32 -10.86 -12.09
CA GLU A 56 -11.75 -9.62 -12.75
C GLU A 56 -10.58 -8.82 -13.37
N LEU A 57 -9.40 -8.91 -12.77
CA LEU A 57 -8.22 -8.08 -13.09
C LEU A 57 -6.96 -8.94 -13.33
N SER A 58 -6.12 -8.50 -14.27
CA SER A 58 -4.76 -9.02 -14.43
C SER A 58 -3.83 -8.36 -13.41
N ILE A 59 -3.48 -9.10 -12.35
CA ILE A 59 -2.73 -8.60 -11.18
C ILE A 59 -1.31 -9.17 -11.16
N ALA A 60 -0.35 -8.38 -10.69
CA ALA A 60 0.96 -8.85 -10.24
C ALA A 60 1.33 -8.23 -8.88
N VAL A 61 2.28 -8.84 -8.18
CA VAL A 61 2.73 -8.41 -6.84
C VAL A 61 4.25 -8.35 -6.80
N VAL A 62 4.77 -7.25 -6.25
CA VAL A 62 6.16 -7.14 -5.80
C VAL A 62 6.15 -7.05 -4.28
N THR A 63 6.78 -8.01 -3.61
CA THR A 63 7.02 -7.94 -2.17
C THR A 63 8.44 -7.49 -1.91
N ASN A 64 8.62 -6.55 -1.01
CA ASN A 64 9.92 -6.08 -0.57
C ASN A 64 10.13 -6.42 0.90
N ASP A 65 11.26 -7.03 1.23
CA ASP A 65 11.71 -7.19 2.60
C ASP A 65 13.23 -6.95 2.69
N ILE A 66 13.73 -6.74 3.92
CA ILE A 66 15.14 -6.41 4.16
C ILE A 66 16.02 -7.64 3.88
N TYR A 67 15.63 -8.81 4.38
CA TYR A 67 16.50 -9.99 4.42
C TYR A 67 15.83 -11.30 4.00
N THR A 68 14.54 -11.30 3.70
CA THR A 68 13.78 -12.53 3.51
C THR A 68 12.90 -12.48 2.27
N ARG A 69 12.41 -13.65 1.87
CA ARG A 69 11.37 -13.79 0.84
C ARG A 69 10.07 -14.31 1.43
N GLU A 70 9.93 -14.24 2.76
CA GLU A 70 8.83 -14.89 3.48
C GLU A 70 7.47 -14.40 3.01
N ASP A 71 7.34 -13.12 2.66
CA ASP A 71 6.11 -12.53 2.13
C ASP A 71 5.74 -13.10 0.75
N ALA A 72 6.68 -13.14 -0.20
CA ALA A 72 6.44 -13.78 -1.50
C ALA A 72 6.13 -15.26 -1.36
N GLU A 73 6.88 -15.99 -0.53
CA GLU A 73 6.63 -17.41 -0.28
C GLU A 73 5.27 -17.65 0.39
N PHE A 74 4.85 -16.75 1.28
CA PHE A 74 3.50 -16.77 1.84
C PHE A 74 2.45 -16.64 0.74
N LEU A 75 2.57 -15.66 -0.16
CA LEU A 75 1.62 -15.48 -1.27
C LEU A 75 1.58 -16.71 -2.21
N LEU A 76 2.75 -17.31 -2.49
CA LEU A 76 2.86 -18.53 -3.30
C LEU A 76 2.18 -19.73 -2.63
N ARG A 77 2.42 -19.95 -1.33
CA ARG A 77 1.77 -21.02 -0.56
C ARG A 77 0.26 -20.84 -0.49
N GLU A 78 -0.18 -19.60 -0.38
CA GLU A 78 -1.59 -19.22 -0.34
C GLU A 78 -2.29 -19.32 -1.71
N ALA A 79 -1.54 -19.64 -2.77
CA ALA A 79 -1.98 -19.83 -4.15
C ALA A 79 -2.89 -18.69 -4.65
N VAL A 80 -2.52 -17.45 -4.31
CA VAL A 80 -3.35 -16.28 -4.64
C VAL A 80 -3.22 -15.88 -6.10
N LEU A 81 -2.04 -16.08 -6.69
CA LEU A 81 -1.72 -15.83 -8.11
C LEU A 81 -0.73 -16.91 -8.61
N PRO A 82 -0.62 -17.10 -9.94
CA PRO A 82 0.49 -17.82 -10.57
C PRO A 82 1.86 -17.28 -10.13
N ALA A 83 2.87 -18.15 -10.08
CA ALA A 83 4.18 -17.80 -9.52
C ALA A 83 4.90 -16.72 -10.34
N GLU A 84 4.74 -16.73 -11.66
CA GLU A 84 5.29 -15.73 -12.59
C GLU A 84 4.74 -14.31 -12.38
N ARG A 85 3.71 -14.14 -11.54
CA ARG A 85 3.12 -12.84 -11.19
C ARG A 85 3.55 -12.31 -9.82
N ILE A 86 4.44 -13.01 -9.12
CA ILE A 86 4.92 -12.63 -7.79
C ILE A 86 6.46 -12.51 -7.84
N ALA A 87 6.96 -11.30 -7.66
CA ALA A 87 8.38 -11.03 -7.52
C ALA A 87 8.74 -10.67 -6.07
N ALA A 88 9.90 -11.15 -5.62
CA ALA A 88 10.45 -10.84 -4.30
C ALA A 88 11.69 -9.98 -4.48
N VAL A 89 11.77 -8.87 -3.76
CA VAL A 89 12.92 -7.97 -3.72
C VAL A 89 13.50 -7.99 -2.32
N GLU A 90 14.73 -8.50 -2.19
CA GLU A 90 15.52 -8.39 -0.97
C GLU A 90 16.38 -7.14 -1.09
N THR A 91 16.13 -6.15 -0.23
CA THR A 91 16.76 -4.84 -0.41
C THR A 91 18.06 -4.68 0.36
N GLY A 92 18.25 -5.47 1.43
CA GLY A 92 19.38 -5.32 2.35
C GLY A 92 19.46 -3.95 3.04
N ALA A 93 18.42 -3.12 2.90
CA ALA A 93 18.39 -1.72 3.31
C ALA A 93 17.20 -1.43 4.22
N CYS A 94 17.22 -0.27 4.88
CA CYS A 94 16.08 0.19 5.66
C CYS A 94 14.82 0.24 4.77
N PRO A 95 13.64 -0.22 5.23
CA PRO A 95 12.45 -0.30 4.38
C PRO A 95 12.08 1.05 3.75
N HIS A 96 12.25 2.18 4.47
CA HIS A 96 12.09 3.52 3.91
C HIS A 96 12.96 3.76 2.68
N THR A 97 14.24 3.39 2.72
CA THR A 97 15.17 3.63 1.61
C THR A 97 14.65 2.94 0.37
N ALA A 98 14.27 1.67 0.48
CA ALA A 98 13.87 0.87 -0.68
C ALA A 98 12.58 1.29 -1.36
N ILE A 99 11.69 2.00 -0.67
CA ILE A 99 10.39 2.43 -1.22
C ILE A 99 10.29 3.93 -1.47
N ARG A 100 11.21 4.74 -0.92
CA ARG A 100 11.17 6.20 -0.98
C ARG A 100 12.44 6.80 -1.59
N ASP A 101 13.60 6.43 -1.07
CA ASP A 101 14.85 7.16 -1.35
C ASP A 101 15.65 6.52 -2.49
N ASP A 102 15.67 5.18 -2.57
CA ASP A 102 16.21 4.39 -3.67
C ASP A 102 15.19 3.31 -4.07
N ILE A 103 14.36 3.64 -5.05
CA ILE A 103 13.27 2.78 -5.51
C ILE A 103 13.69 1.82 -6.63
N SER A 104 14.96 1.84 -7.03
CA SER A 104 15.42 1.26 -8.30
C SER A 104 15.11 -0.23 -8.40
N ALA A 105 15.45 -1.01 -7.37
CA ALA A 105 15.22 -2.46 -7.36
C ALA A 105 13.72 -2.83 -7.39
N ASN A 106 12.87 -2.05 -6.70
CA ASN A 106 11.44 -2.28 -6.73
C ASN A 106 10.83 -1.86 -8.08
N LEU A 107 11.29 -0.75 -8.65
CA LEU A 107 10.81 -0.27 -9.94
C LEU A 107 11.19 -1.24 -11.07
N GLU A 108 12.44 -1.73 -11.08
CA GLU A 108 12.92 -2.75 -12.01
C GLU A 108 12.06 -4.01 -11.93
N ALA A 109 11.81 -4.53 -10.72
CA ALA A 109 10.95 -5.70 -10.54
C ALA A 109 9.51 -5.49 -11.03
N VAL A 110 8.96 -4.28 -10.89
CA VAL A 110 7.63 -3.94 -11.44
C VAL A 110 7.67 -3.92 -12.97
N GLU A 111 8.68 -3.29 -13.57
CA GLU A 111 8.82 -3.17 -15.03
C GLU A 111 9.05 -4.54 -15.68
N ASP A 112 9.87 -5.39 -15.08
CA ASP A 112 10.11 -6.78 -15.50
C ASP A 112 8.81 -7.60 -15.51
N LEU A 113 7.97 -7.47 -14.47
CA LEU A 113 6.66 -8.12 -14.43
C LEU A 113 5.72 -7.57 -15.52
N GLU A 114 5.68 -6.26 -15.71
CA GLU A 114 4.86 -5.64 -16.76
C GLU A 114 5.29 -6.06 -18.17
N GLU A 115 6.58 -6.36 -18.40
CA GLU A 115 7.10 -6.91 -19.66
C GLU A 115 6.81 -8.41 -19.80
N ALA A 116 7.06 -9.21 -18.76
CA ALA A 116 6.97 -10.66 -18.83
C ALA A 116 5.54 -11.21 -18.91
N VAL A 117 4.60 -10.62 -18.17
CA VAL A 117 3.22 -11.15 -18.01
C VAL A 117 2.13 -10.13 -18.36
N GLY A 118 2.52 -8.99 -18.94
CA GLY A 118 1.59 -7.96 -19.37
C GLY A 118 0.64 -8.40 -20.49
N PRO A 119 -0.46 -7.66 -20.71
CA PRO A 119 -0.88 -6.45 -19.99
C PRO A 119 -1.41 -6.73 -18.57
N LEU A 120 -1.10 -5.83 -17.64
CA LEU A 120 -1.55 -5.85 -16.25
C LEU A 120 -2.48 -4.66 -15.99
N ASP A 121 -3.53 -4.87 -15.19
CA ASP A 121 -4.42 -3.80 -14.72
C ASP A 121 -3.88 -3.16 -13.44
N LEU A 122 -3.30 -3.99 -12.57
CA LEU A 122 -2.89 -3.63 -11.21
C LEU A 122 -1.59 -4.31 -10.81
N VAL A 123 -0.66 -3.53 -10.26
CA VAL A 123 0.53 -4.03 -9.57
C VAL A 123 0.46 -3.59 -8.10
N LEU A 124 0.53 -4.55 -7.19
CA LEU A 124 0.62 -4.30 -5.75
C LEU A 124 2.09 -4.34 -5.33
N VAL A 125 2.56 -3.31 -4.64
CA VAL A 125 3.93 -3.24 -4.11
C VAL A 125 3.86 -3.23 -2.59
N GLU A 126 4.21 -4.34 -1.95
CA GLU A 126 4.28 -4.42 -0.49
C GLU A 126 5.66 -3.99 0.00
N SER A 127 5.72 -3.10 0.99
CA SER A 127 6.97 -2.76 1.67
C SER A 127 7.29 -3.71 2.81
N GLY A 128 8.57 -3.77 3.18
CA GLY A 128 8.97 -4.31 4.47
C GLY A 128 8.26 -3.58 5.61
N GLY A 129 8.07 -4.25 6.75
CA GLY A 129 7.41 -3.64 7.89
C GLY A 129 8.20 -2.49 8.50
N ASP A 130 7.55 -1.34 8.70
CA ASP A 130 8.19 -0.13 9.19
C ASP A 130 7.25 0.74 10.03
N ASN A 131 7.77 1.73 10.74
CA ASN A 131 7.00 2.59 11.62
C ASN A 131 6.06 3.55 10.85
N LEU A 132 5.37 4.42 11.59
CA LEU A 132 4.32 5.33 11.10
C LEU A 132 4.81 6.35 10.06
N THR A 133 6.10 6.44 9.79
CA THR A 133 6.69 7.34 8.78
C THR A 133 6.84 6.73 7.38
N ALA A 134 6.50 5.43 7.21
CA ALA A 134 6.60 4.77 5.91
C ALA A 134 5.71 5.43 4.85
N THR A 135 6.36 5.91 3.79
CA THR A 135 5.76 6.57 2.64
C THR A 135 6.46 6.09 1.38
N PHE A 136 5.70 5.87 0.32
CA PHE A 136 6.26 5.48 -0.98
C PHE A 136 6.63 6.71 -1.81
N SER A 137 7.70 6.60 -2.59
CA SER A 137 7.96 7.54 -3.68
C SER A 137 6.84 7.47 -4.71
N LYS A 138 6.40 8.63 -5.19
CA LYS A 138 5.48 8.73 -6.32
C LYS A 138 6.08 8.23 -7.63
N GLY A 139 7.41 8.07 -7.70
CA GLY A 139 8.08 7.35 -8.79
C GLY A 139 7.76 5.86 -8.84
N LEU A 140 7.45 5.25 -7.69
CA LEU A 140 7.22 3.81 -7.56
C LEU A 140 5.72 3.45 -7.60
N VAL A 141 4.87 4.21 -6.91
CA VAL A 141 3.42 3.93 -6.80
C VAL A 141 2.58 5.17 -7.07
N ASP A 142 1.38 4.94 -7.62
CA ASP A 142 0.41 6.00 -7.89
C ASP A 142 -0.39 6.34 -6.63
N ALA A 143 -0.74 5.31 -5.85
CA ALA A 143 -1.49 5.43 -4.61
C ALA A 143 -0.90 4.55 -3.49
N GLN A 144 -1.11 4.97 -2.24
CA GLN A 144 -0.61 4.29 -1.05
C GLN A 144 -1.77 3.87 -0.13
N ILE A 145 -1.78 2.59 0.23
CA ILE A 145 -2.51 2.04 1.36
C ILE A 145 -1.55 1.95 2.54
N PHE A 146 -1.95 2.46 3.71
CA PHE A 146 -1.20 2.27 4.96
C PHE A 146 -1.99 1.40 5.92
N VAL A 147 -1.38 0.32 6.41
CA VAL A 147 -2.06 -0.69 7.25
C VAL A 147 -1.54 -0.60 8.68
N ILE A 148 -2.45 -0.26 9.59
CA ILE A 148 -2.28 -0.41 11.04
C ILE A 148 -3.25 -1.48 11.54
N ASP A 149 -3.10 -1.93 12.79
CA ASP A 149 -4.02 -2.90 13.37
C ASP A 149 -4.35 -2.59 14.82
N VAL A 150 -5.52 -3.06 15.25
CA VAL A 150 -6.00 -2.82 16.63
C VAL A 150 -5.12 -3.45 17.70
N ALA A 151 -4.40 -4.54 17.43
CA ALA A 151 -3.53 -5.16 18.44
C ALA A 151 -2.28 -4.31 18.75
N GLY A 152 -1.94 -3.35 17.89
CA GLY A 152 -0.91 -2.36 18.14
C GLY A 152 -1.33 -1.22 19.09
N GLY A 153 -2.61 -1.14 19.45
CA GLY A 153 -3.18 -0.14 20.34
C GLY A 153 -4.04 0.93 19.64
N ASP A 154 -5.03 1.46 20.37
CA ASP A 154 -5.97 2.47 19.85
C ASP A 154 -5.37 3.86 19.65
N ASP A 155 -4.15 4.08 20.15
CA ASP A 155 -3.46 5.35 20.12
C ASP A 155 -2.68 5.60 18.83
N ILE A 156 -2.52 4.58 17.99
CA ILE A 156 -1.75 4.67 16.74
C ILE A 156 -2.26 5.79 15.83
N PRO A 157 -3.58 5.94 15.57
CA PRO A 157 -4.08 7.08 14.81
C PRO A 157 -3.63 8.42 15.41
N ARG A 158 -3.69 8.60 16.75
CA ARG A 158 -3.30 9.84 17.44
C ARG A 158 -1.80 10.15 17.35
N LYS A 159 -0.95 9.11 17.30
CA LYS A 159 0.51 9.27 17.12
C LYS A 159 0.86 9.92 15.78
N GLY A 160 -0.04 9.82 14.79
CA GLY A 160 0.14 10.43 13.47
C GLY A 160 1.30 9.81 12.70
N GLY A 161 2.07 10.64 12.02
CA GLY A 161 3.12 10.23 11.09
C GLY A 161 2.61 10.15 9.65
N PRO A 162 3.46 10.41 8.65
CA PRO A 162 3.01 10.58 7.27
C PRO A 162 2.34 9.34 6.69
N GLY A 163 2.71 8.12 7.09
CA GLY A 163 1.98 6.92 6.68
C GLY A 163 0.51 6.94 7.13
N VAL A 164 0.25 7.41 8.36
CA VAL A 164 -1.10 7.56 8.92
C VAL A 164 -1.78 8.82 8.43
N THR A 165 -1.10 9.94 8.20
CA THR A 165 -1.75 11.22 7.91
C THR A 165 -1.94 11.48 6.41
N THR A 166 -1.10 10.91 5.54
CA THR A 166 -1.07 11.27 4.11
C THR A 166 -1.33 10.13 3.13
N SER A 167 -1.41 8.87 3.60
CA SER A 167 -1.78 7.75 2.73
C SER A 167 -3.15 7.95 2.07
N ASP A 168 -3.30 7.50 0.83
CA ASP A 168 -4.55 7.63 0.07
C ASP A 168 -5.68 6.76 0.66
N LEU A 169 -5.32 5.69 1.39
CA LEU A 169 -6.23 4.91 2.23
C LEU A 169 -5.52 4.45 3.52
N LEU A 170 -6.12 4.71 4.68
CA LEU A 170 -5.72 4.08 5.94
C LEU A 170 -6.57 2.83 6.18
N VAL A 171 -5.93 1.68 6.39
CA VAL A 171 -6.59 0.45 6.81
C VAL A 171 -6.33 0.22 8.30
N ILE A 172 -7.40 0.06 9.07
CA ILE A 172 -7.37 -0.37 10.47
C ILE A 172 -7.82 -1.83 10.48
N ASN A 173 -6.85 -2.73 10.57
CA ASN A 173 -7.04 -4.17 10.42
C ASN A 173 -7.27 -4.88 11.77
N LYS A 174 -7.67 -6.14 11.68
CA LYS A 174 -7.90 -7.09 12.79
C LYS A 174 -9.00 -6.63 13.75
N THR A 175 -9.99 -5.89 13.27
CA THR A 175 -11.05 -5.30 14.12
C THR A 175 -11.83 -6.33 14.94
N ASP A 176 -11.82 -7.60 14.52
CA ASP A 176 -12.32 -8.76 15.27
C ASP A 176 -11.60 -8.95 16.62
N LEU A 177 -10.36 -8.46 16.77
CA LEU A 177 -9.58 -8.55 17.99
C LEU A 177 -9.91 -7.45 19.01
N ALA A 178 -10.62 -6.38 18.63
CA ALA A 178 -10.86 -5.23 19.51
C ALA A 178 -11.43 -5.58 20.90
N PRO A 179 -12.41 -6.50 21.04
CA PRO A 179 -12.94 -6.92 22.34
C PRO A 179 -11.91 -7.62 23.25
N TYR A 180 -10.86 -8.20 22.66
CA TYR A 180 -9.84 -8.97 23.37
C TYR A 180 -8.64 -8.12 23.80
N VAL A 181 -8.45 -6.96 23.17
CA VAL A 181 -7.35 -6.03 23.48
C VAL A 181 -7.83 -4.71 24.10
N GLY A 182 -9.14 -4.57 24.35
CA GLY A 182 -9.72 -3.40 25.03
C GLY A 182 -9.71 -2.13 24.19
N VAL A 183 -9.83 -2.26 22.87
CA VAL A 183 -9.75 -1.13 21.92
C VAL A 183 -11.14 -0.63 21.54
N ASP A 184 -11.33 0.69 21.62
CA ASP A 184 -12.53 1.40 21.13
C ASP A 184 -12.38 1.76 19.64
N LEU A 185 -13.10 1.03 18.78
CA LEU A 185 -13.10 1.27 17.33
C LEU A 185 -13.69 2.64 16.95
N GLU A 186 -14.69 3.14 17.69
CA GLU A 186 -15.27 4.46 17.42
C GLU A 186 -14.30 5.57 17.81
N GLY A 187 -13.57 5.39 18.91
CA GLY A 187 -12.43 6.21 19.30
C GLY A 187 -11.38 6.28 18.21
N MET A 188 -10.91 5.13 17.71
CA MET A 188 -9.93 5.09 16.61
C MET A 188 -10.44 5.78 15.34
N ALA A 189 -11.73 5.64 15.01
CA ALA A 189 -12.33 6.30 13.85
C ALA A 189 -12.30 7.83 14.00
N ARG A 190 -12.64 8.35 15.19
CA ARG A 190 -12.57 9.78 15.49
C ARG A 190 -11.14 10.31 15.42
N ASP A 191 -10.19 9.57 15.97
CA ASP A 191 -8.78 9.97 15.97
C ASP A 191 -8.20 9.95 14.56
N ALA A 192 -8.52 8.94 13.75
CA ALA A 192 -8.13 8.88 12.35
C ALA A 192 -8.72 10.06 11.56
N LYS A 193 -10.01 10.37 11.76
CA LYS A 193 -10.66 11.53 11.11
C LYS A 193 -10.00 12.84 11.52
N ALA A 194 -9.66 13.02 12.79
CA ALA A 194 -9.00 14.23 13.27
C ALA A 194 -7.62 14.44 12.62
N GLN A 195 -6.88 13.35 12.36
CA GLN A 195 -5.54 13.41 11.79
C GLN A 195 -5.51 13.46 10.25
N ARG A 196 -6.57 12.98 9.59
CA ARG A 196 -6.61 12.76 8.14
C ARG A 196 -7.67 13.57 7.39
N GLY A 197 -8.56 14.27 8.11
CA GLY A 197 -9.67 15.00 7.50
C GLY A 197 -10.61 14.07 6.73
N GLU A 198 -10.76 14.32 5.43
CA GLU A 198 -11.66 13.58 4.54
C GLU A 198 -10.99 12.39 3.83
N LEU A 199 -9.69 12.13 4.07
CA LEU A 199 -9.04 10.97 3.48
C LEU A 199 -9.67 9.67 4.04
N PRO A 200 -9.90 8.66 3.19
CA PRO A 200 -10.67 7.49 3.58
C PRO A 200 -9.94 6.63 4.60
N VAL A 201 -10.75 5.95 5.41
CA VAL A 201 -10.33 4.98 6.43
C VAL A 201 -11.20 3.72 6.27
N ALA A 202 -10.58 2.56 6.18
CA ALA A 202 -11.23 1.26 6.06
C ALA A 202 -10.97 0.41 7.31
N PHE A 203 -12.04 0.04 8.00
CA PHE A 203 -12.00 -0.94 9.08
C PHE A 203 -12.14 -2.34 8.49
N THR A 204 -11.22 -3.24 8.82
CA THR A 204 -11.17 -4.58 8.22
C THR A 204 -10.97 -5.67 9.28
N ALA A 205 -11.52 -6.84 8.99
CA ALA A 205 -11.26 -8.08 9.70
C ALA A 205 -11.10 -9.16 8.64
N LEU A 206 -9.87 -9.34 8.13
CA LEU A 206 -9.62 -10.14 6.93
C LEU A 206 -10.04 -11.62 7.04
N LYS A 207 -10.17 -12.13 8.28
CA LYS A 207 -10.65 -13.50 8.54
C LYS A 207 -12.17 -13.64 8.47
N SER A 208 -12.90 -12.53 8.53
CA SER A 208 -14.35 -12.50 8.39
C SER A 208 -14.76 -12.60 6.93
N GLU A 209 -15.95 -13.14 6.67
CA GLU A 209 -16.54 -13.13 5.34
C GLU A 209 -16.62 -11.69 4.82
N ASN A 210 -16.15 -11.46 3.58
CA ASN A 210 -16.07 -10.13 2.96
C ASN A 210 -15.24 -9.09 3.74
N GLY A 211 -14.36 -9.52 4.64
CA GLY A 211 -13.57 -8.60 5.50
C GLY A 211 -12.62 -7.66 4.76
N VAL A 212 -12.21 -8.02 3.54
CA VAL A 212 -11.37 -7.18 2.66
C VAL A 212 -12.17 -6.21 1.80
N ARG A 213 -13.50 -6.35 1.75
CA ARG A 213 -14.37 -5.63 0.82
C ARG A 213 -14.18 -4.10 0.80
N PRO A 214 -14.04 -3.41 1.96
CA PRO A 214 -13.80 -1.97 1.94
C PRO A 214 -12.54 -1.57 1.15
N VAL A 215 -11.51 -2.41 1.18
CA VAL A 215 -10.26 -2.19 0.44
C VAL A 215 -10.44 -2.52 -1.04
N THR A 216 -11.15 -3.61 -1.39
CA THR A 216 -11.42 -3.93 -2.80
C THR A 216 -12.26 -2.86 -3.48
N ASP A 217 -13.26 -2.30 -2.78
CA ASP A 217 -14.12 -1.26 -3.32
C ASP A 217 -13.34 0.04 -3.57
N TRP A 218 -12.42 0.38 -2.66
CA TRP A 218 -11.49 1.50 -2.85
C TRP A 218 -10.54 1.26 -4.04
N VAL A 219 -9.97 0.06 -4.18
CA VAL A 219 -9.08 -0.30 -5.31
C VAL A 219 -9.84 -0.20 -6.63
N ARG A 220 -11.08 -0.70 -6.72
CA ARG A 220 -11.92 -0.57 -7.92
C ARG A 220 -12.18 0.90 -8.27
N GLY A 221 -12.47 1.75 -7.28
CA GLY A 221 -12.62 3.19 -7.48
C GLY A 221 -11.34 3.83 -8.03
N ARG A 222 -10.19 3.50 -7.44
CA ARG A 222 -8.89 3.98 -7.94
C ARG A 222 -8.60 3.56 -9.37
N LEU A 223 -8.92 2.31 -9.71
CA LEU A 223 -8.71 1.78 -11.05
C LEU A 223 -9.66 2.44 -12.08
N ALA A 224 -10.91 2.69 -11.71
CA ALA A 224 -11.86 3.42 -12.55
C ALA A 224 -11.37 4.83 -12.84
N GLU A 225 -10.90 5.57 -11.82
CA GLU A 225 -10.32 6.89 -12.02
C GLU A 225 -9.01 6.85 -12.83
N TRP A 226 -8.15 5.85 -12.56
CA TRP A 226 -6.95 5.63 -13.34
C TRP A 226 -7.35 5.52 -14.81
N THR A 227 -8.19 4.54 -15.17
CA THR A 227 -8.59 4.26 -16.55
C THR A 227 -9.40 5.38 -17.23
N ALA A 228 -10.18 6.16 -16.47
CA ALA A 228 -10.96 7.28 -17.00
C ALA A 228 -10.11 8.47 -17.47
N GLY A 229 -8.89 8.65 -16.94
CA GLY A 229 -7.93 9.67 -17.41
C GLY A 229 -7.43 9.47 -18.86
N ARG A 230 -8.08 8.59 -19.63
CA ARG A 230 -7.85 8.26 -21.04
C ARG A 230 -8.75 9.04 -22.01
N ALA A 231 -9.74 9.78 -21.50
CA ALA A 231 -10.71 10.55 -22.30
C ALA A 231 -10.31 12.02 -22.47
#